data_AF-A0A354SF41-F1
#
_entry.id   AF-A0A354SF41-F1
#
_cell.length_a   1.000
_cell.length_b   1.000
_cell.length_c   1.000
_cell.angle_alpha   90.00
_cell.angle_beta   90.00
_cell.angle_gamma   90.00
#
_symmetry.space_group_name_H-M   'P 1'
#
loop_
_entity.id
_entity.type
_entity.pdbx_description
1 polymer ?
#
loop_
_entity_poly.entity_id
_entity_poly.type
_entity_poly.pdbx_seq_one_letter_code
_entity_poly.pdbx_strand_id
1 'polypeptide(L)'
;MSKIMCHYFSTKNRISPFVMMIQGPDGWKDGSNMVKTIRAGKKLGCRPAIQEEIDLYHGSCRYVAITWQTVRGMLWTHRSEELDMFYDGLLASIRKNAGHIRHNLEIVQGKVMTRQKEKAKIAEIVKENRRREARAADPQMDLFEVA
;
A
#
# COMPACT_ATOMS: atom_id res chain seq x y z
N MET A 1 19.60 11.77 22.92
CA MET A 1 19.11 11.88 21.54
C MET A 1 18.06 10.81 21.32
N SER A 2 16.83 11.18 20.95
CA SER A 2 15.77 10.23 20.60
C SER A 2 16.17 9.50 19.32
N LYS A 3 16.18 8.16 19.32
CA LYS A 3 16.55 7.36 18.15
C LYS A 3 15.44 7.43 17.09
N ILE A 4 15.83 7.46 15.81
CA ILE A 4 14.89 7.25 14.69
C ILE A 4 14.51 5.76 14.69
N MET A 5 13.20 5.49 14.66
CA MET A 5 12.65 4.15 14.82
C MET A 5 11.82 3.74 13.60
N CYS A 6 11.96 2.48 13.19
CA CYS A 6 11.16 1.84 12.18
C CYS A 6 10.04 1.04 12.84
N HIS A 7 8.78 1.27 12.45
CA HIS A 7 7.59 0.66 13.04
C HIS A 7 6.83 -0.13 11.99
N TYR A 8 6.62 -1.42 12.23
CA TYR A 8 5.95 -2.33 11.29
C TYR A 8 4.48 -2.49 11.62
N PHE A 9 3.65 -2.55 10.58
CA PHE A 9 2.21 -2.68 10.71
C PHE A 9 1.63 -3.60 9.64
N SER A 10 0.60 -4.35 10.04
CA SER A 10 -0.37 -4.93 9.13
C SER A 10 -1.61 -4.02 9.09
N THR A 11 -2.03 -3.60 7.90
CA THR A 11 -3.10 -2.62 7.72
C THR A 11 -4.24 -3.17 6.87
N LYS A 12 -5.38 -2.49 6.93
CA LYS A 12 -6.55 -2.75 6.08
C LYS A 12 -6.50 -1.95 4.77
N ASN A 13 -5.33 -1.41 4.40
CA ASN A 13 -5.17 -0.60 3.20
C ASN A 13 -5.02 -1.50 1.97
N ARG A 14 -5.89 -1.28 0.98
CA ARG A 14 -5.86 -2.01 -0.30
C ARG A 14 -4.52 -1.90 -1.02
N ILE A 15 -3.86 -0.75 -0.90
CA ILE A 15 -2.62 -0.43 -1.62
C ILE A 15 -1.41 -1.08 -0.92
N SER A 16 -1.46 -1.21 0.40
CA SER A 16 -0.28 -1.56 1.20
C SER A 16 -0.68 -2.30 2.48
N PRO A 17 -0.96 -3.63 2.39
CA PRO A 17 -1.36 -4.43 3.53
C PRO A 17 -0.27 -4.55 4.60
N PHE A 18 1.01 -4.42 4.23
CA PHE A 18 2.14 -4.36 5.14
C PHE A 18 2.90 -3.06 4.93
N VAL A 19 3.17 -2.35 6.02
CA VAL A 19 3.83 -1.03 5.99
C VAL A 19 4.82 -0.92 7.14
N MET A 20 5.97 -0.33 6.85
CA MET A 20 6.91 0.16 7.84
C MET A 20 6.95 1.68 7.79
N MET A 21 6.75 2.33 8.93
CA MET A 21 6.88 3.78 9.08
C MET A 21 8.18 4.12 9.78
N ILE A 22 8.89 5.11 9.26
CA ILE A 22 10.05 5.69 9.94
C ILE A 22 9.56 6.86 10.80
N GLN A 23 9.85 6.79 12.10
CA GLN A 23 9.48 7.77 13.10
C GLN A 23 10.74 8.41 13.67
N GLY A 24 10.93 9.70 13.39
CA GLY A 24 11.97 10.48 14.04
C GLY A 24 11.59 10.96 15.45
N PRO A 25 12.48 11.73 16.10
CA PRO A 25 12.30 12.28 17.44
C PRO A 25 10.99 13.04 17.62
N ASP A 26 10.61 13.77 16.57
CA ASP A 26 9.48 14.68 16.58
C ASP A 26 8.16 14.00 16.14
N GLY A 27 8.16 12.67 15.98
CA GLY A 27 7.01 11.91 15.52
C GLY A 27 6.74 12.02 14.02
N TRP A 28 5.48 11.79 13.63
CA TRP A 28 5.01 11.85 12.24
C TRP A 28 4.33 13.19 11.97
N LYS A 29 5.00 14.12 11.28
CA LYS A 29 4.55 15.51 11.17
C LYS A 29 3.39 15.72 10.19
N ASP A 30 3.38 15.10 9.00
CA ASP A 30 2.42 15.48 7.92
C ASP A 30 1.77 14.33 7.12
N GLY A 31 1.34 13.27 7.82
CA GLY A 31 0.81 12.04 7.19
C GLY A 31 -0.59 11.61 7.64
N SER A 32 -1.46 12.52 8.08
CA SER A 32 -2.65 12.18 8.89
C SER A 32 -3.49 11.00 8.38
N ASN A 33 -3.77 10.89 7.07
CA ASN A 33 -4.53 9.77 6.51
C ASN A 33 -3.77 8.43 6.52
N MET A 34 -2.49 8.44 6.17
CA MET A 34 -1.64 7.24 6.29
C MET A 34 -1.46 6.87 7.76
N VAL A 35 -1.13 7.85 8.61
CA VAL A 35 -0.97 7.68 10.05
C VAL A 35 -2.24 7.12 10.69
N LYS A 36 -3.42 7.63 10.35
CA LYS A 36 -4.71 7.09 10.82
C LYS A 36 -4.88 5.63 10.39
N THR A 37 -4.61 5.33 9.13
CA THR A 37 -4.72 3.97 8.59
C THR A 37 -3.79 2.99 9.29
N ILE A 38 -2.57 3.44 9.59
CA ILE A 38 -1.53 2.65 10.26
C ILE A 38 -1.81 2.52 11.75
N ARG A 39 -2.27 3.58 12.41
CA ARG A 39 -2.75 3.55 13.81
C ARG A 39 -3.94 2.63 13.99
N ALA A 40 -4.82 2.54 12.99
CA ALA A 40 -5.92 1.57 12.98
C ALA A 40 -5.48 0.14 12.59
N GLY A 41 -4.25 -0.02 12.09
CA GLY A 41 -3.63 -1.30 11.78
C GLY A 41 -3.08 -2.00 13.03
N LYS A 42 -2.61 -3.23 12.84
CA LYS A 42 -1.95 -4.01 13.89
C LYS A 42 -0.44 -3.76 13.84
N LYS A 43 0.12 -3.19 14.91
CA LYS A 43 1.57 -3.06 15.08
C LYS A 43 2.20 -4.46 15.19
N LEU A 44 3.19 -4.72 14.34
CA LEU A 44 3.94 -5.97 14.26
C LEU A 44 5.29 -5.87 14.96
N GLY A 45 5.86 -4.68 15.11
CA GLY A 45 7.15 -4.55 15.79
C GLY A 45 7.74 -3.18 15.62
N CYS A 46 8.93 -2.99 16.17
CA CYS A 46 9.77 -1.84 15.87
C CYS A 46 11.25 -2.16 16.06
N ARG A 47 12.10 -1.39 15.39
CA ARG A 47 13.56 -1.43 15.56
C ARG A 47 14.17 -0.05 15.32
N PRO A 48 15.44 0.18 15.69
CA PRO A 48 16.17 1.36 15.22
C PRO A 48 16.30 1.37 13.70
N ALA A 49 16.27 2.57 13.10
CA ALA A 49 16.55 2.74 11.68
C ALA A 49 18.04 2.50 11.36
N ILE A 50 18.32 1.95 10.18
CA ILE A 50 19.70 1.86 9.63
C ILE A 50 20.04 3.15 8.88
N GLN A 51 21.30 3.32 8.44
CA GLN A 51 21.75 4.59 7.87
C GLN A 51 20.96 5.00 6.63
N GLU A 52 20.66 4.07 5.72
CA GLU A 52 19.89 4.35 4.50
C GLU A 52 18.45 4.81 4.82
N GLU A 53 17.88 4.31 5.91
CA GLU A 53 16.55 4.68 6.38
C GLU A 53 16.54 6.03 7.07
N ILE A 54 17.63 6.36 7.77
CA ILE A 54 17.87 7.68 8.37
C ILE A 54 18.04 8.72 7.26
N ASP A 55 18.83 8.41 6.24
CA ASP A 55 19.03 9.29 5.08
C ASP A 55 17.71 9.51 4.33
N LEU A 56 16.92 8.45 4.14
CA LEU A 56 15.60 8.53 3.55
C LEU A 56 14.64 9.40 4.38
N TYR A 57 14.71 9.29 5.71
CA TYR A 57 13.94 10.13 6.63
C TYR A 57 14.32 11.60 6.50
N HIS A 58 15.61 11.93 6.48
CA HIS A 58 16.09 13.30 6.37
C HIS A 58 15.83 13.91 4.98
N GLY A 59 15.84 13.11 3.92
CA GLY A 59 15.49 13.55 2.57
C GLY A 59 13.99 13.79 2.35
N SER A 60 13.11 13.37 3.27
CA SER A 60 11.66 13.50 3.14
C SER A 60 11.12 14.68 3.95
N CYS A 61 10.37 15.57 3.30
CA CYS A 61 9.70 16.69 3.98
C CYS A 61 8.37 16.31 4.66
N ARG A 62 7.94 15.03 4.61
CA ARG A 62 6.62 14.60 5.11
C ARG A 62 6.72 13.43 6.08
N TYR A 63 6.59 12.22 5.55
CA TYR A 63 6.72 10.96 6.26
C TYR A 63 7.42 9.98 5.32
N VAL A 64 8.02 8.94 5.89
CA VAL A 64 8.59 7.85 5.11
C VAL A 64 7.88 6.56 5.46
N ALA A 65 7.42 5.87 4.41
CA ALA A 65 6.76 4.59 4.51
C ALA A 65 7.34 3.63 3.48
N ILE A 66 7.75 2.45 3.92
CA ILE A 66 8.09 1.33 3.03
C ILE A 66 6.91 0.37 3.05
N THR A 67 6.48 -0.08 1.86
CA THR A 67 5.24 -0.86 1.73
C THR A 67 5.48 -2.18 1.01
N TRP A 68 4.74 -3.21 1.42
CA TRP A 68 4.81 -4.53 0.81
C TRP A 68 3.40 -5.10 0.62
N GLN A 69 3.24 -5.89 -0.46
CA GLN A 69 2.00 -6.62 -0.73
C GLN A 69 1.89 -7.91 0.08
N THR A 70 3.02 -8.51 0.47
CA THR A 70 3.06 -9.80 1.15
C THR A 70 4.02 -9.76 2.34
N VAL A 71 3.73 -10.60 3.35
CA VAL A 71 4.64 -10.85 4.47
C VAL A 71 6.00 -11.32 3.97
N ARG A 72 6.03 -12.19 2.96
CA ARG A 72 7.27 -12.70 2.36
C ARG A 72 8.11 -11.57 1.76
N GLY A 73 7.50 -10.65 1.01
CA GLY A 73 8.21 -9.50 0.45
C GLY A 73 8.80 -8.60 1.54
N MET A 74 8.04 -8.37 2.62
CA MET A 74 8.54 -7.65 3.79
C MET A 74 9.73 -8.36 4.43
N LEU A 75 9.60 -9.65 4.75
CA LEU A 75 10.66 -10.44 5.39
C LEU A 75 11.91 -10.57 4.52
N TRP A 76 11.76 -10.70 3.20
CA TRP A 76 12.90 -10.79 2.29
C TRP A 76 13.77 -9.53 2.32
N THR A 77 13.15 -8.35 2.45
CA THR A 77 13.86 -7.06 2.57
C THR A 77 14.70 -6.98 3.85
N HIS A 78 14.40 -7.83 4.84
CA HIS A 78 15.05 -7.84 6.16
C HIS A 78 16.07 -8.98 6.33
N ARG A 79 16.46 -9.64 5.23
CA ARG A 79 17.53 -10.65 5.23
C ARG A 79 18.93 -10.07 4.94
N SER A 80 19.10 -8.75 5.06
CA SER A 80 20.43 -8.14 4.99
C SER A 80 21.19 -8.34 6.30
N GLU A 81 22.52 -8.32 6.23
CA GLU A 81 23.40 -8.52 7.39
C GLU A 81 23.08 -7.54 8.55
N GLU A 82 22.77 -6.29 8.23
CA GLU A 82 22.40 -5.27 9.22
C GLU A 82 21.03 -5.50 9.88
N LEU A 83 20.13 -6.22 9.20
CA LEU A 83 18.75 -6.41 9.65
C LEU A 83 18.49 -7.80 10.23
N ASP A 84 19.43 -8.73 10.07
CA ASP A 84 19.30 -10.13 10.48
C ASP A 84 19.04 -10.28 11.98
N MET A 85 19.70 -9.45 12.80
CA MET A 85 19.50 -9.43 14.26
C MET A 85 18.07 -9.09 14.70
N PHE A 86 17.27 -8.45 13.83
CA PHE A 86 15.88 -8.10 14.10
C PHE A 86 14.89 -9.07 13.45
N TYR A 87 15.36 -9.92 12.54
CA TYR A 87 14.53 -10.78 11.71
C TYR A 87 13.72 -11.75 12.57
N ASP A 88 14.35 -12.43 13.52
CA ASP A 88 13.69 -13.41 14.38
C ASP A 88 12.61 -12.78 15.26
N GLY A 89 12.87 -11.59 15.80
CA GLY A 89 11.89 -10.85 16.59
C GLY A 89 10.68 -10.43 15.76
N LEU A 90 10.90 -9.95 14.53
CA LEU A 90 9.83 -9.61 13.60
C LEU A 90 9.03 -10.85 13.20
N LEU A 91 9.70 -11.97 12.91
CA LEU A 91 9.07 -13.24 12.55
C LEU A 91 8.21 -13.80 13.69
N ALA A 92 8.73 -13.79 14.92
CA ALA A 92 7.99 -14.22 16.10
C ALA A 92 6.74 -13.37 16.32
N SER A 93 6.84 -12.05 16.14
CA SER A 93 5.69 -11.16 16.27
C SER A 93 4.66 -11.35 15.15
N ILE A 94 5.09 -11.61 13.91
CA ILE A 94 4.19 -11.96 12.81
C ILE A 94 3.42 -13.25 13.14
N ARG A 95 4.10 -14.27 13.66
CA ARG A 95 3.47 -15.53 14.09
C ARG A 95 2.44 -15.27 15.20
N LYS A 96 2.81 -14.48 16.22
CA LYS A 96 1.91 -14.07 17.31
C LYS A 96 0.66 -13.35 16.81
N ASN A 97 0.79 -12.56 15.74
CA ASN A 97 -0.30 -11.74 15.18
C ASN A 97 -0.95 -12.35 13.93
N ALA A 98 -0.72 -13.63 13.64
CA ALA A 98 -1.16 -14.27 12.40
C ALA A 98 -2.68 -14.16 12.14
N GLY A 99 -3.50 -14.29 13.19
CA GLY A 99 -4.95 -14.13 13.08
C GLY A 99 -5.37 -12.73 12.64
N HIS A 100 -4.80 -11.69 13.24
CA HIS A 100 -5.07 -10.30 12.84
C HIS A 100 -4.56 -9.99 11.43
N ILE A 101 -3.40 -10.53 11.07
CA ILE A 101 -2.84 -10.37 9.72
C ILE A 101 -3.77 -11.01 8.70
N ARG A 102 -4.25 -12.23 8.95
CA ARG A 102 -5.20 -12.91 8.06
C ARG A 102 -6.48 -12.09 7.88
N HIS A 103 -7.08 -11.64 8.98
CA HIS A 103 -8.26 -10.78 8.93
C HIS A 103 -8.06 -9.49 8.15
N ASN A 104 -6.91 -8.81 8.33
CA ASN A 104 -6.59 -7.61 7.56
C ASN A 104 -6.43 -7.92 6.06
N LEU A 105 -5.80 -9.05 5.72
CA LEU A 105 -5.65 -9.49 4.34
C LEU A 105 -6.98 -9.81 3.67
N GLU A 106 -7.91 -10.45 4.38
CA GLU A 106 -9.28 -10.70 3.89
C GLU A 106 -9.98 -9.39 3.53
N ILE A 107 -9.90 -8.38 4.42
CA ILE A 107 -10.45 -7.04 4.15
C ILE A 107 -9.79 -6.40 2.93
N VAL A 108 -8.47 -6.50 2.82
CA VAL A 108 -7.71 -5.96 1.69
C VAL A 108 -8.13 -6.63 0.39
N GLN A 109 -8.22 -7.96 0.36
CA GLN A 109 -8.69 -8.72 -0.79
C GLN A 109 -10.11 -8.31 -1.19
N GLY A 110 -11.03 -8.17 -0.23
CA GLY A 110 -12.37 -7.65 -0.48
C GLY A 110 -12.35 -6.28 -1.18
N LYS A 111 -11.52 -5.35 -0.69
CA LYS A 111 -11.33 -4.03 -1.32
C LYS A 111 -10.70 -4.12 -2.72
N VAL A 112 -9.74 -5.02 -2.94
CA VAL A 112 -9.14 -5.26 -4.26
C VAL A 112 -10.20 -5.74 -5.24
N MET A 113 -10.99 -6.75 -4.86
CA MET A 113 -12.05 -7.30 -5.69
C MET A 113 -13.11 -6.26 -6.04
N THR A 114 -13.57 -5.47 -5.06
CA THR A 114 -14.51 -4.36 -5.31
C THR A 114 -13.95 -3.36 -6.32
N ARG A 115 -12.68 -2.95 -6.15
CA ARG A 115 -12.03 -2.02 -7.08
C ARG A 115 -11.85 -2.60 -8.49
N GLN A 116 -11.57 -3.89 -8.61
CA GLN A 116 -11.49 -4.57 -9.91
C GLN A 116 -12.86 -4.60 -10.61
N LYS A 117 -13.93 -4.89 -9.87
CA LYS A 117 -15.31 -4.85 -10.40
C LYS A 117 -15.69 -3.46 -10.89
N GLU A 118 -15.38 -2.41 -10.11
CA GLU A 118 -15.57 -1.01 -10.54
C GLU A 118 -14.80 -0.69 -11.83
N LYS A 119 -13.52 -1.09 -11.90
CA LYS A 119 -12.70 -0.87 -13.09
C LYS A 119 -13.26 -1.58 -14.32
N ALA A 120 -13.75 -2.81 -14.17
CA ALA A 120 -14.37 -3.56 -15.26
C ALA A 120 -15.61 -2.83 -15.80
N LYS A 121 -16.51 -2.37 -14.91
CA LYS A 121 -17.69 -1.58 -15.29
C LYS A 121 -17.31 -0.30 -16.04
N ILE A 122 -16.31 0.43 -15.54
CA ILE A 122 -15.83 1.66 -16.20
C ILE A 122 -15.25 1.33 -17.58
N ALA A 123 -14.49 0.25 -17.71
CA ALA A 123 -13.92 -0.17 -18.98
C ALA A 123 -15.00 -0.55 -20.01
N GLU A 124 -16.09 -1.19 -19.60
CA GLU A 124 -17.24 -1.48 -20.46
C GLU A 124 -17.90 -0.20 -20.98
N ILE A 125 -18.14 0.78 -20.09
CA ILE A 125 -18.69 2.09 -20.46
C ILE A 125 -17.79 2.80 -21.47
N VAL A 126 -16.47 2.82 -21.20
CA VAL A 126 -15.48 3.46 -22.10
C VAL A 126 -15.45 2.79 -23.46
N LYS A 127 -15.52 1.45 -23.50
CA LYS A 127 -15.56 0.69 -24.76
C LYS A 127 -16.82 1.00 -25.57
N GLU A 128 -17.97 1.12 -24.91
CA GLU A 128 -19.23 1.47 -25.55
C GLU A 128 -19.25 2.91 -26.08
N ASN A 129 -18.75 3.87 -25.30
CA ASN A 129 -18.64 5.26 -25.75
C ASN A 129 -17.73 5.38 -26.98
N ARG A 130 -16.58 4.69 -26.99
CA ARG A 130 -15.70 4.65 -28.17
C ARG A 130 -16.39 4.08 -29.40
N ARG A 131 -17.27 3.08 -29.25
CA ARG A 131 -18.06 2.53 -30.37
C ARG A 131 -19.07 3.55 -30.90
N ARG A 132 -19.73 4.30 -30.01
CA ARG A 132 -20.69 5.34 -30.39
C ARG A 132 -20.01 6.49 -31.10
N GLU A 133 -18.86 6.93 -30.61
CA GLU A 133 -18.03 7.96 -31.26
C GLU A 133 -17.56 7.50 -32.65
N ALA A 134 -17.10 6.25 -32.79
CA ALA A 134 -16.70 5.71 -34.09
C ALA A 134 -17.85 5.63 -35.10
N ARG A 135 -19.07 5.29 -34.66
CA ARG A 135 -20.28 5.29 -35.52
C ARG A 135 -20.70 6.70 -35.92
N ALA A 136 -20.60 7.66 -35.01
CA ALA A 136 -20.94 9.06 -35.30
C ALA A 136 -19.90 9.74 -36.21
N ALA A 137 -18.67 9.23 -36.26
CA ALA A 137 -17.61 9.72 -37.13
C ALA A 137 -17.55 9.02 -38.50
N ASP A 138 -18.45 8.08 -38.79
CA ASP A 138 -18.50 7.34 -40.05
C ASP A 138 -19.37 8.09 -41.09
N PRO A 139 -18.78 8.68 -42.15
CA PRO A 139 -19.51 9.49 -43.12
C PRO A 139 -20.50 8.69 -43.99
N GLN A 140 -20.46 7.35 -43.97
CA GLN A 140 -21.39 6.51 -44.74
C GLN A 140 -22.81 6.46 -44.16
N MET A 141 -23.03 6.81 -42.89
CA MET A 141 -24.36 6.83 -42.28
C MET A 141 -25.16 8.11 -42.62
N ASP A 142 -24.48 9.18 -43.02
CA ASP A 142 -25.12 10.45 -43.46
C ASP A 142 -25.77 10.34 -44.85
N LEU A 143 -25.40 9.32 -45.63
CA LEU A 143 -25.90 9.08 -47.00
C LEU A 143 -27.21 8.28 -47.06
N PHE A 144 -27.67 7.70 -45.94
CA PHE A 144 -28.90 6.90 -45.89
C PHE A 144 -30.01 7.50 -45.01
N GLU A 145 -29.77 8.61 -44.30
CA GLU A 145 -30.81 9.34 -43.56
C GLU A 145 -31.43 10.50 -44.38
N VAL A 146 -30.90 10.79 -45.57
CA VAL A 146 -31.44 11.79 -46.50
C VAL A 146 -31.83 11.12 -47.83
N ALA A 147 -32.89 10.31 -47.83
CA ALA A 147 -33.61 9.87 -49.02
C ALA A 147 -35.10 9.75 -48.72
#